data_AF-A0A3S0SD42-F1
#
_entry.id   AF-A0A3S0SD42-F1
#
_cell.length_a   1.000
_cell.length_b   1.000
_cell.length_c   1.000
_cell.angle_alpha   90.00
_cell.angle_beta   90.00
_cell.angle_gamma   90.00
#
_symmetry.space_group_name_H-M   'P 1'
#
loop_
_entity.id
_entity.type
_entity.pdbx_description
1 polymer ?
#
loop_
_entity_poly.entity_id
_entity_poly.type
_entity_poly.pdbx_seq_one_letter_code
_entity_poly.pdbx_strand_id
1 'polypeptide(L)'
;MRHFIKRIPILVAVAGAVTLVGWTVEAEPNRTTMPELAGLVHYTTVRRGNVTEHIMTTKEAIQAVKNGQPVPAGTHFVLVDYRDGQVYRTFVMEKGLGWGGDYDEDRRTGDWQFQWFKPDGSINMAENTARCQSCHSSRADEDFLYTLDDLKAFDGAVID
;
A
#
# COMPACT_ATOMS: atom_id res chain seq x y z
N MET A 1 48.09 0.37 73.71
CA MET A 1 48.10 1.31 72.56
C MET A 1 47.27 0.68 71.45
N ARG A 2 46.35 1.48 70.87
CA ARG A 2 45.68 1.39 69.55
C ARG A 2 46.02 0.15 68.69
N HIS A 3 45.08 -0.57 68.08
CA HIS A 3 44.20 -0.04 67.03
C HIS A 3 42.94 -0.92 66.81
N PHE A 4 41.80 -0.24 66.78
CA PHE A 4 40.53 -0.66 66.17
C PHE A 4 40.67 -0.66 64.64
N ILE A 5 40.36 -1.76 63.92
CA ILE A 5 39.95 -1.71 62.50
C ILE A 5 38.80 -2.71 62.22
N LYS A 6 37.61 -2.11 62.26
CA LYS A 6 36.34 -2.34 61.54
C LYS A 6 36.22 -3.54 60.57
N ARG A 7 35.19 -4.35 60.83
CA ARG A 7 34.50 -5.24 59.87
C ARG A 7 33.74 -4.38 58.86
N ILE A 8 33.93 -4.61 57.57
CA ILE A 8 33.12 -4.03 56.47
C ILE A 8 32.30 -5.18 55.87
N PRO A 9 30.95 -5.12 55.88
CA PRO A 9 30.14 -6.09 55.13
C PRO A 9 30.08 -5.66 53.67
N ILE A 10 30.46 -6.57 52.76
CA ILE A 10 30.25 -6.40 51.32
C ILE A 10 28.78 -6.74 51.03
N LEU A 11 27.96 -5.72 50.86
CA LEU A 11 26.63 -5.82 50.25
C LEU A 11 26.80 -5.86 48.73
N VAL A 12 26.64 -7.04 48.13
CA VAL A 12 26.54 -7.18 46.67
C VAL A 12 25.10 -6.83 46.27
N ALA A 13 24.91 -5.62 45.74
CA ALA A 13 23.67 -5.23 45.11
C ALA A 13 23.61 -5.83 43.69
N VAL A 14 22.75 -6.83 43.49
CA VAL A 14 22.41 -7.35 42.15
C VAL A 14 21.41 -6.38 41.52
N ALA A 15 21.90 -5.47 40.67
CA ALA A 15 21.03 -4.65 39.83
C ALA A 15 20.51 -5.50 38.68
N GLY A 16 19.23 -5.90 38.75
CA GLY A 16 18.53 -6.55 37.63
C GLY A 16 18.31 -5.54 36.50
N ALA A 17 18.96 -5.74 35.36
CA ALA A 17 18.69 -5.00 34.14
C ALA A 17 17.36 -5.47 33.55
N VAL A 18 16.32 -4.64 33.65
CA VAL A 18 15.06 -4.83 32.91
C VAL A 18 15.31 -4.38 31.48
N THR A 19 15.47 -5.33 30.56
CA THR A 19 15.48 -5.04 29.12
C THR A 19 14.05 -4.76 28.67
N LEU A 20 13.71 -3.49 28.48
CA LEU A 20 12.54 -3.10 27.72
C LEU A 20 12.77 -3.51 26.26
N VAL A 21 12.22 -4.64 25.85
CA VAL A 21 12.09 -4.98 24.42
C VAL A 21 11.01 -4.05 23.87
N GLY A 22 11.43 -2.88 23.39
CA GLY A 22 10.56 -2.00 22.64
C GLY A 22 10.13 -2.74 21.38
N TRP A 23 8.83 -2.94 21.19
CA TRP A 23 8.30 -3.39 19.92
C TRP A 23 8.51 -2.25 18.92
N THR A 24 9.53 -2.40 18.07
CA THR A 24 9.64 -1.56 16.88
C THR A 24 8.46 -1.96 16.00
N VAL A 25 7.47 -1.07 15.89
CA VAL A 25 6.53 -1.15 14.78
C VAL A 25 7.34 -0.76 13.56
N GLU A 26 7.98 -1.75 12.94
CA GLU A 26 8.54 -1.59 11.60
C GLU A 26 7.36 -1.16 10.73
N ALA A 27 7.42 0.05 10.16
CA ALA A 27 6.47 0.39 9.11
C ALA A 27 6.64 -0.69 8.03
N GLU A 28 5.56 -1.38 7.67
CA GLU A 28 5.65 -2.39 6.60
C GLU A 28 6.33 -1.74 5.40
N PRO A 29 7.30 -2.42 4.75
CA PRO A 29 7.97 -1.88 3.59
C PRO A 29 6.94 -1.78 2.46
N ASN A 30 6.25 -0.65 2.41
CA ASN A 30 5.38 -0.27 1.32
C ASN A 30 6.20 0.59 0.35
N ARG A 31 6.31 0.10 -0.86
CA ARG A 31 7.08 0.69 -1.94
C ARG A 31 6.20 1.49 -2.90
N THR A 32 4.87 1.43 -2.76
CA THR A 32 3.93 2.16 -3.60
C THR A 32 4.09 3.67 -3.47
N THR A 33 4.18 4.33 -4.61
CA THR A 33 4.39 5.78 -4.74
C THR A 33 3.16 6.48 -5.29
N MET A 34 3.07 7.80 -5.08
CA MET A 34 2.08 8.63 -5.78
C MET A 34 2.63 8.98 -7.17
N PRO A 35 1.97 8.58 -8.27
CA PRO A 35 2.40 8.95 -9.61
C PRO A 35 1.93 10.35 -10.00
N GLU A 36 2.50 10.91 -11.07
CA GLU A 36 1.94 12.09 -11.74
C GLU A 36 0.67 11.70 -12.51
N LEU A 37 -0.49 12.16 -12.05
CA LEU A 37 -1.78 11.77 -12.64
C LEU A 37 -1.93 12.19 -14.11
N ALA A 38 -1.27 13.27 -14.53
CA ALA A 38 -1.33 13.76 -15.91
C ALA A 38 -0.74 12.77 -16.94
N GLY A 39 0.12 11.85 -16.49
CA GLY A 39 0.69 10.79 -17.32
C GLY A 39 -0.20 9.55 -17.43
N LEU A 40 -1.32 9.48 -16.70
CA LEU A 40 -2.21 8.33 -16.66
C LEU A 40 -3.43 8.52 -17.54
N VAL A 41 -3.95 7.40 -18.05
CA VAL A 41 -5.17 7.35 -18.85
C VAL A 41 -6.34 7.02 -17.93
N HIS A 42 -7.26 7.97 -17.78
CA HIS A 42 -8.56 7.73 -17.16
C HIS A 42 -9.41 6.85 -18.09
N TYR A 43 -9.75 5.64 -17.64
CA TYR A 43 -10.44 4.66 -18.49
C TYR A 43 -11.82 4.28 -17.98
N THR A 44 -12.08 4.37 -16.66
CA THR A 44 -13.39 4.09 -16.08
C THR A 44 -13.70 5.04 -14.92
N THR A 45 -14.96 5.43 -14.81
CA THR A 45 -15.53 6.18 -13.69
C THR A 45 -16.56 5.32 -12.97
N VAL A 46 -16.56 5.35 -11.63
CA VAL A 46 -17.61 4.74 -10.82
C VAL A 46 -18.35 5.81 -10.04
N ARG A 47 -19.69 5.86 -10.13
CA ARG A 47 -20.54 6.82 -9.40
C ARG A 47 -21.47 6.12 -8.42
N ARG A 48 -21.43 6.53 -7.14
CA ARG A 48 -22.26 5.96 -6.06
C ARG A 48 -22.67 7.04 -5.06
N GLY A 49 -23.90 7.52 -5.15
CA GLY A 49 -24.37 8.62 -4.31
C GLY A 49 -23.59 9.90 -4.58
N ASN A 50 -22.94 10.49 -3.57
CA ASN A 50 -22.08 11.67 -3.72
C ASN A 50 -20.61 11.34 -4.05
N VAL A 51 -20.30 10.05 -4.25
CA VAL A 51 -18.95 9.57 -4.60
C VAL A 51 -18.80 9.47 -6.11
N THR A 52 -17.72 10.04 -6.64
CA THR A 52 -17.25 9.82 -8.01
C THR A 52 -15.81 9.34 -7.96
N GLU A 53 -15.52 8.16 -8.50
CA GLU A 53 -14.20 7.56 -8.51
C GLU A 53 -13.67 7.56 -9.94
N HIS A 54 -12.61 8.33 -10.21
CA HIS A 54 -11.90 8.23 -11.49
C HIS A 54 -10.79 7.20 -11.36
N ILE A 55 -10.83 6.18 -12.21
CA ILE A 55 -9.83 5.10 -12.20
C ILE A 55 -8.97 5.19 -13.45
N MET A 56 -7.66 5.26 -13.23
CA MET A 56 -6.67 5.52 -14.27
C MET A 56 -5.47 4.60 -14.15
N THR A 57 -4.78 4.37 -15.26
CA THR A 57 -3.55 3.56 -15.30
C THR A 57 -2.64 4.00 -16.44
N THR A 58 -1.48 3.36 -16.55
CA THR A 58 -0.52 3.62 -17.62
C THR A 58 -1.04 3.12 -18.97
N LYS A 59 -0.63 3.78 -20.05
CA LYS A 59 -0.99 3.35 -21.41
C LYS A 59 -0.43 1.96 -21.70
N GLU A 60 0.74 1.66 -21.18
CA GLU A 60 1.45 0.40 -21.29
C GLU A 60 0.64 -0.73 -20.66
N ALA A 61 0.01 -0.51 -19.50
CA ALA A 61 -0.86 -1.48 -18.86
C ALA A 61 -2.13 -1.77 -19.67
N ILE A 62 -2.78 -0.72 -20.20
CA ILE A 62 -3.94 -0.89 -21.10
C ILE A 62 -3.54 -1.74 -22.31
N GLN A 63 -2.43 -1.42 -22.95
CA GLN A 63 -1.95 -2.17 -24.13
C GLN A 63 -1.60 -3.62 -23.79
N ALA A 64 -0.92 -3.86 -22.68
CA ALA A 64 -0.59 -5.22 -22.23
C ALA A 64 -1.85 -6.06 -22.04
N VAL A 65 -2.82 -5.56 -21.26
CA VAL A 65 -4.07 -6.27 -20.97
C VAL A 65 -4.87 -6.55 -22.25
N LYS A 66 -4.99 -5.56 -23.16
CA LYS A 66 -5.70 -5.76 -24.44
C LYS A 66 -5.03 -6.79 -25.34
N ASN A 67 -3.72 -6.99 -25.20
CA ASN A 67 -2.96 -8.00 -25.93
C ASN A 67 -2.86 -9.35 -25.19
N GLY A 68 -3.61 -9.53 -24.09
CA GLY A 68 -3.56 -10.74 -23.26
C GLY A 68 -2.23 -10.95 -22.56
N GLN A 69 -1.44 -9.88 -22.39
CA GLN A 69 -0.16 -9.91 -21.69
C GLN A 69 -0.35 -9.53 -20.21
N PRO A 70 0.52 -10.02 -19.31
CA PRO A 70 0.54 -9.57 -17.92
C PRO A 70 0.78 -8.07 -17.81
N VAL A 71 0.24 -7.45 -16.76
CA VAL A 71 0.54 -6.05 -16.44
C VAL A 71 2.04 -5.91 -16.13
N PRO A 72 2.77 -4.97 -16.76
CA PRO A 72 4.20 -4.80 -16.54
C PRO A 72 4.50 -4.18 -15.16
N ALA A 73 5.66 -4.51 -14.60
CA ALA A 73 6.19 -3.82 -13.41
C ALA A 73 6.41 -2.33 -13.70
N GLY A 74 6.24 -1.49 -12.67
CA GLY A 74 6.21 -0.03 -12.78
C GLY A 74 4.83 0.53 -13.15
N THR A 75 3.80 -0.31 -13.28
CA THR A 75 2.43 0.14 -13.52
C THR A 75 1.78 0.64 -12.23
N HIS A 76 1.16 1.81 -12.31
CA HIS A 76 0.23 2.33 -11.31
C HIS A 76 -1.20 2.19 -11.81
N PHE A 77 -2.07 1.61 -11.00
CA PHE A 77 -3.51 1.88 -11.07
C PHE A 77 -3.87 2.84 -9.95
N VAL A 78 -4.59 3.91 -10.30
CA VAL A 78 -4.95 4.98 -9.38
C VAL A 78 -6.45 5.17 -9.39
N LEU A 79 -7.05 5.21 -8.20
CA LEU A 79 -8.44 5.58 -7.97
C LEU A 79 -8.45 6.91 -7.23
N VAL A 80 -8.95 7.96 -7.87
CA VAL A 80 -9.17 9.27 -7.26
C VAL A 80 -10.64 9.37 -6.86
N ASP A 81 -10.91 9.35 -5.55
CA ASP A 81 -12.25 9.47 -4.95
C ASP A 81 -12.56 10.95 -4.75
N TYR A 82 -13.57 11.42 -5.47
CA TYR A 82 -14.12 12.76 -5.34
C TYR A 82 -15.42 12.73 -4.55
N ARG A 83 -15.58 13.72 -3.67
CA ARG A 83 -16.81 14.00 -2.94
C ARG A 83 -17.11 15.48 -3.03
N ASP A 84 -18.35 15.81 -3.39
CA ASP A 84 -18.80 17.19 -3.56
C ASP A 84 -17.87 18.01 -4.49
N GLY A 85 -17.31 17.35 -5.51
CA GLY A 85 -16.40 17.94 -6.50
C GLY A 85 -14.96 18.14 -6.04
N GLN A 86 -14.59 17.71 -4.83
CA GLN A 86 -13.23 17.81 -4.29
C GLN A 86 -12.60 16.44 -4.14
N VAL A 87 -11.27 16.35 -4.32
CA VAL A 87 -10.53 15.12 -4.03
C VAL A 87 -10.66 14.85 -2.53
N TYR A 88 -11.29 13.72 -2.20
CA TYR A 88 -11.39 13.24 -0.83
C TYR A 88 -10.21 12.34 -0.49
N ARG A 89 -9.75 11.54 -1.45
CA ARG A 89 -8.57 10.69 -1.32
C ARG A 89 -8.11 10.08 -2.64
N THR A 90 -6.91 9.51 -2.62
CA THR A 90 -6.37 8.70 -3.72
C THR A 90 -5.91 7.35 -3.21
N PHE A 91 -6.38 6.28 -3.83
CA PHE A 91 -5.79 4.95 -3.66
C PHE A 91 -4.91 4.63 -4.86
N VAL A 92 -3.75 4.04 -4.59
CA VAL A 92 -2.81 3.59 -5.62
C VAL A 92 -2.50 2.12 -5.36
N MET A 93 -2.49 1.33 -6.43
CA MET A 93 -1.80 0.05 -6.45
C MET A 93 -0.66 0.11 -7.48
N GLU A 94 0.51 -0.35 -7.08
CA GLU A 94 1.72 -0.33 -7.90
C GLU A 94 2.28 -1.74 -8.00
N LYS A 95 2.57 -2.16 -9.23
CA LYS A 95 3.18 -3.48 -9.49
C LYS A 95 4.69 -3.32 -9.53
N GLY A 96 5.42 -4.09 -8.72
CA GLY A 96 6.88 -4.10 -8.77
C GLY A 96 7.44 -5.51 -8.78
N LEU A 97 8.45 -5.76 -9.60
CA LEU A 97 9.01 -7.10 -9.77
C LEU A 97 9.51 -7.65 -8.42
N GLY A 98 8.94 -8.78 -8.01
CA GLY A 98 9.24 -9.47 -6.77
C GLY A 98 8.75 -8.77 -5.49
N TRP A 99 7.96 -7.71 -5.59
CA TRP A 99 7.44 -6.96 -4.43
C TRP A 99 6.48 -7.78 -3.58
N GLY A 100 5.86 -8.83 -4.14
CA GLY A 100 5.07 -9.79 -3.35
C GLY A 100 5.91 -10.52 -2.30
N GLY A 101 7.22 -10.67 -2.54
CA GLY A 101 8.15 -11.30 -1.61
C GLY A 101 8.29 -10.58 -0.27
N ASP A 102 7.87 -9.31 -0.18
CA ASP A 102 7.87 -8.54 1.07
C ASP A 102 6.76 -9.00 2.04
N TYR A 103 5.82 -9.83 1.58
CA TYR A 103 4.68 -10.30 2.37
C TYR A 103 4.62 -11.83 2.49
N ASP A 104 3.96 -12.31 3.55
CA ASP A 104 3.61 -13.72 3.73
C ASP A 104 2.73 -14.22 2.57
N GLU A 105 2.87 -15.49 2.20
CA GLU A 105 2.25 -16.04 0.99
C GLU A 105 0.73 -15.90 0.95
N ASP A 106 0.07 -16.03 2.11
CA ASP A 106 -1.38 -15.98 2.28
C ASP A 106 -1.99 -14.58 2.12
N ARG A 107 -1.16 -13.53 2.23
CA ARG A 107 -1.56 -12.11 2.08
C ARG A 107 -1.11 -11.49 0.76
N ARG A 108 -0.36 -12.22 -0.08
CA ARG A 108 0.14 -11.68 -1.36
C ARG A 108 -1.00 -11.37 -2.33
N THR A 109 -0.83 -10.25 -3.02
CA THR A 109 -1.59 -9.89 -4.22
C THR A 109 -0.68 -9.93 -5.43
N GLY A 110 -0.01 -11.08 -5.62
CA GLY A 110 1.13 -11.17 -6.55
C GLY A 110 2.18 -10.13 -6.18
N ASP A 111 2.60 -9.35 -7.17
CA ASP A 111 3.60 -8.28 -7.04
C ASP A 111 2.99 -6.88 -6.83
N TRP A 112 1.71 -6.81 -6.50
CA TRP A 112 1.03 -5.55 -6.19
C TRP A 112 1.22 -5.13 -4.75
N GLN A 113 1.59 -3.88 -4.55
CA GLN A 113 1.49 -3.18 -3.27
C GLN A 113 0.48 -2.04 -3.38
N PHE A 114 -0.06 -1.59 -2.25
CA PHE A 114 -1.14 -0.61 -2.20
C PHE A 114 -0.79 0.53 -1.26
N GLN A 115 -1.18 1.76 -1.59
CA GLN A 115 -1.08 2.89 -0.68
C GLN A 115 -2.33 3.77 -0.76
N TRP A 116 -2.70 4.30 0.42
CA TRP A 116 -3.68 5.36 0.56
C TRP A 116 -3.02 6.71 0.80
N PHE A 117 -3.40 7.69 -0.01
CA PHE A 117 -2.96 9.07 0.07
C PHE A 117 -4.12 10.01 0.42
N LYS A 118 -3.80 11.01 1.24
CA LYS A 118 -4.70 12.13 1.56
C LYS A 118 -4.84 13.07 0.35
N PRO A 119 -5.80 14.02 0.36
CA PRO A 119 -5.97 14.99 -0.73
C PRO A 119 -4.73 15.79 -1.08
N ASP A 120 -3.85 16.03 -0.11
CA ASP A 120 -2.58 16.75 -0.30
C ASP A 120 -1.45 15.86 -0.87
N GLY A 121 -1.74 14.59 -1.16
CA GLY A 121 -0.78 13.61 -1.67
C GLY A 121 0.12 13.00 -0.59
N SER A 122 -0.05 13.36 0.69
CA SER A 122 0.69 12.71 1.77
C SER A 122 0.14 11.32 2.07
N ILE A 123 1.01 10.41 2.48
CA ILE A 123 0.61 9.07 2.91
C ILE A 123 -0.28 9.16 4.15
N ASN A 124 -1.39 8.41 4.15
CA ASN A 124 -2.14 8.24 5.38
C ASN A 124 -1.55 7.12 6.26
N MET A 125 -0.75 7.51 7.24
CA MET A 125 -0.10 6.59 8.19
C MET A 125 -1.07 5.88 9.15
N ALA A 126 -2.33 6.30 9.24
CA ALA A 126 -3.34 5.64 10.08
C ALA A 126 -4.03 4.44 9.40
N GLU A 127 -3.64 4.13 8.16
CA GLU A 127 -4.26 3.09 7.34
C GLU A 127 -3.36 1.87 7.22
N ASN A 128 -3.99 0.71 7.28
CA ASN A 128 -3.32 -0.57 7.10
C ASN A 128 -3.62 -1.12 5.71
N THR A 129 -2.60 -1.18 4.86
CA THR A 129 -2.69 -1.61 3.46
C THR A 129 -2.97 -3.10 3.31
N ALA A 130 -2.85 -3.90 4.38
CA ALA A 130 -3.30 -5.29 4.42
C ALA A 130 -4.82 -5.42 4.13
N ARG A 131 -5.63 -4.39 4.44
CA ARG A 131 -7.06 -4.42 4.07
C ARG A 131 -7.27 -4.31 2.57
N CYS A 132 -6.42 -3.55 1.88
CA CYS A 132 -6.44 -3.42 0.43
C CYS A 132 -6.07 -4.76 -0.20
N GLN A 133 -4.99 -5.38 0.28
CA GLN A 133 -4.56 -6.72 -0.12
C GLN A 133 -5.70 -7.72 0.05
N SER A 134 -6.26 -7.84 1.26
CA SER A 134 -7.34 -8.79 1.57
C SER A 134 -8.57 -8.63 0.65
N CYS A 135 -8.98 -7.39 0.35
CA CYS A 135 -10.09 -7.14 -0.55
C CYS A 135 -9.75 -7.54 -2.00
N HIS A 136 -8.53 -7.27 -2.45
CA HIS A 136 -8.11 -7.58 -3.81
C HIS A 136 -7.72 -9.05 -4.02
N SER A 137 -7.36 -9.79 -2.97
CA SER A 137 -7.01 -11.21 -3.04
C SER A 137 -8.11 -12.09 -3.64
N SER A 138 -9.39 -11.70 -3.49
CA SER A 138 -10.50 -12.44 -4.11
C SER A 138 -10.58 -12.30 -5.63
N ARG A 139 -9.71 -11.46 -6.25
CA ARG A 139 -9.58 -11.24 -7.70
C ARG A 139 -8.26 -11.79 -8.23
N ALA A 140 -7.68 -12.80 -7.59
CA ALA A 140 -6.39 -13.35 -7.99
C ALA A 140 -6.35 -13.88 -9.44
N ASP A 141 -7.49 -14.36 -9.95
CA ASP A 141 -7.69 -14.80 -11.33
C ASP A 141 -7.78 -13.64 -12.35
N GLU A 142 -7.95 -12.42 -11.87
CA GLU A 142 -8.05 -11.19 -12.66
C GLU A 142 -6.86 -10.24 -12.41
N ASP A 143 -5.68 -10.79 -12.09
CA ASP A 143 -4.47 -10.05 -11.71
C ASP A 143 -4.73 -9.02 -10.59
N PHE A 144 -5.64 -9.36 -9.68
CA PHE A 144 -6.06 -8.54 -8.54
C PHE A 144 -6.78 -7.23 -8.93
N LEU A 145 -7.32 -7.13 -10.15
CA LEU A 145 -7.96 -5.92 -10.67
C LEU A 145 -9.50 -6.07 -10.73
N TYR A 146 -10.21 -5.28 -9.92
CA TYR A 146 -11.68 -5.25 -9.96
C TYR A 146 -12.28 -4.70 -11.26
N THR A 147 -11.50 -3.92 -12.01
CA THR A 147 -11.91 -3.22 -13.24
C THR A 147 -11.19 -3.79 -14.47
N LEU A 148 -10.74 -5.06 -14.40
CA LEU A 148 -10.05 -5.71 -15.52
C LEU A 148 -10.90 -5.70 -16.80
N ASP A 149 -12.21 -5.93 -16.68
CA ASP A 149 -13.10 -5.97 -17.83
C ASP A 149 -13.31 -4.59 -18.46
N ASP A 150 -13.47 -3.53 -17.65
CA ASP A 150 -13.49 -2.15 -18.14
C ASP A 150 -12.20 -1.82 -18.89
N LEU A 151 -11.04 -2.23 -18.34
CA LEU A 151 -9.75 -2.01 -18.97
C LEU A 151 -9.62 -2.70 -20.33
N LYS A 152 -10.16 -3.92 -20.47
CA LYS A 152 -10.22 -4.66 -21.75
C LYS A 152 -11.16 -3.98 -22.74
N ALA A 153 -12.30 -3.48 -22.26
CA ALA A 153 -13.32 -2.84 -23.09
C ALA A 153 -12.93 -1.42 -23.53
N PHE A 154 -12.04 -0.75 -22.79
CA PHE A 154 -11.65 0.63 -23.06
C PHE A 154 -11.06 0.80 -24.47
N ASP A 155 -11.68 1.69 -25.26
CA ASP A 155 -11.32 1.99 -26.65
C ASP A 155 -10.90 3.46 -26.87
N GLY A 156 -10.81 4.23 -25.78
CA GLY A 156 -10.49 5.65 -25.79
C GLY A 156 -11.62 6.52 -25.22
N ALA A 157 -12.83 6.01 -25.13
CA ALA A 157 -13.92 6.65 -24.38
C ALA A 157 -13.95 6.14 -22.93
N VAL A 158 -14.09 7.07 -21.97
CA VAL A 158 -14.23 6.71 -20.55
C VAL A 158 -15.52 5.91 -20.34
N ILE A 159 -15.40 4.78 -19.65
CA ILE A 159 -16.51 3.90 -19.26
C ILE A 159 -17.15 4.46 -17.97
N ASP A 160 -18.47 4.36 -17.83
CA ASP A 160 -19.25 4.82 -16.66
C ASP A 160 -20.32 3.76 -16.29
#